data_AF-A0A537N5J1-F1
#
_entry.id   AF-A0A537N5J1-F1
#
_cell.length_a   1.000
_cell.length_b   1.000
_cell.length_c   1.000
_cell.angle_alpha   90.00
_cell.angle_beta   90.00
_cell.angle_gamma   90.00
#
_symmetry.space_group_name_H-M   'P 1'
#
loop_
_entity.id
_entity.type
_entity.pdbx_description
1 polymer ?
#
loop_
_entity_poly.entity_id
_entity_poly.type
_entity_poly.pdbx_seq_one_letter_code
_entity_poly.pdbx_strand_id
1 'polypeptide(L)'
;MATFVLEHRQTGDTQILGGWGYVCGGLLGPIYLLIKGFPGLALVMIPISVLVFTIGGTVMVLVALASWPTEITTVVGIFLVVVMFAVHGYLAVQMLRAGYIRRGYREGYY
;
A
#
# COMPACT_ATOMS: atom_id res chain seq x y z
N MET A 1 -2.92 -0.23 13.43
CA MET A 1 -2.59 -0.99 12.20
C MET A 1 -2.89 -2.46 12.48
N ALA A 2 -3.72 -3.09 11.66
CA ALA A 2 -4.00 -4.51 11.79
C ALA A 2 -2.79 -5.30 11.27
N THR A 3 -2.38 -6.32 12.01
CA THR A 3 -1.39 -7.29 11.56
C THR A 3 -2.15 -8.56 11.25
N PHE A 4 -2.12 -9.02 10.00
CA PHE A 4 -2.76 -10.27 9.61
C PHE A 4 -1.75 -11.39 9.66
N VAL A 5 -2.07 -12.45 10.39
CA VAL A 5 -1.32 -13.70 10.35
C VAL A 5 -2.09 -14.64 9.42
N LEU A 6 -1.47 -15.02 8.30
CA LEU A 6 -2.04 -15.93 7.32
C LEU A 6 -1.35 -17.28 7.43
N GLU A 7 -2.12 -18.35 7.66
CA GLU A 7 -1.60 -19.70 7.77
C GLU A 7 -2.09 -20.58 6.63
N HIS A 8 -1.21 -21.41 6.07
CA HIS A 8 -1.55 -22.37 5.04
C HIS A 8 -1.82 -23.75 5.65
N ARG A 9 -3.08 -24.20 5.58
CA ARG A 9 -3.56 -25.41 6.27
C ARG A 9 -2.80 -26.70 5.90
N GLN A 10 -2.28 -26.79 4.67
CA GLN A 10 -1.64 -28.02 4.17
C GLN A 10 -0.13 -28.07 4.43
N THR A 11 0.56 -26.93 4.47
CA THR A 11 2.02 -26.87 4.61
C THR A 11 2.47 -26.34 5.97
N GLY A 12 1.56 -25.74 6.74
CA GLY A 12 1.89 -25.04 7.98
C GLY A 12 2.66 -23.72 7.76
N ASP A 13 2.76 -23.25 6.52
CA ASP A 13 3.45 -21.98 6.23
C ASP A 13 2.67 -20.80 6.81
N THR A 14 3.40 -19.83 7.38
CA THR A 14 2.81 -18.65 8.01
C THR A 14 3.37 -17.38 7.38
N GLN A 15 2.47 -16.47 7.02
CA GLN A 15 2.79 -15.20 6.37
C GLN A 15 2.21 -14.06 7.22
N ILE A 16 3.10 -13.20 7.72
CA ILE A 16 2.72 -12.05 8.53
C ILE A 16 2.64 -10.82 7.62
N LEU A 17 1.44 -10.25 7.52
CA LEU A 17 1.13 -9.03 6.79
C LEU A 17 0.81 -7.93 7.79
N GLY A 18 1.82 -7.19 8.21
CA GLY A 18 1.66 -6.03 9.09
C GLY A 18 2.92 -5.18 9.19
N GLY A 19 2.84 -4.07 9.92
CA GLY A 19 3.95 -3.15 10.20
C GLY A 19 4.79 -2.81 8.97
N TRP A 20 5.98 -3.41 8.87
CA TRP A 20 6.92 -3.26 7.75
C TRP A 20 6.32 -3.62 6.39
N GLY A 21 5.34 -4.52 6.32
CA GLY A 21 4.64 -4.82 5.07
C GLY A 21 3.91 -3.62 4.49
N TYR A 22 3.38 -2.72 5.33
CA TYR A 22 2.75 -1.47 4.87
C TYR A 22 3.79 -0.46 4.39
N VAL A 23 4.95 -0.39 5.06
CA VAL A 23 6.04 0.50 4.67
C VAL A 23 6.64 0.06 3.34
N CYS A 24 7.01 -1.23 3.22
CA CYS A 24 7.50 -1.81 1.98
C CYS A 24 6.45 -1.73 0.86
N GLY A 25 5.18 -2.01 1.17
CA GLY A 25 4.09 -1.85 0.22
C GLY A 25 3.90 -0.41 -0.26
N GLY A 26 4.04 0.57 0.63
CA GLY A 26 3.89 1.98 0.29
C GLY A 26 5.04 2.50 -0.57
N LEU A 27 6.28 2.10 -0.26
CA LEU A 27 7.46 2.55 -0.99
C LEU A 27 7.65 1.80 -2.32
N LEU A 28 7.38 0.50 -2.34
CA LEU A 28 7.74 -0.38 -3.46
C LEU A 28 6.53 -0.88 -4.26
N GLY A 29 5.31 -0.76 -3.75
CA GLY A 29 4.04 -1.06 -4.43
C GLY A 29 4.09 -2.32 -5.32
N PRO A 30 4.17 -2.19 -6.66
CA PRO A 30 4.27 -3.33 -7.58
C PRO A 30 5.48 -4.24 -7.32
N ILE A 31 6.64 -3.67 -7.01
CA ILE A 31 7.87 -4.43 -6.75
C ILE A 31 7.71 -5.29 -5.50
N TYR A 32 7.02 -4.77 -4.47
CA TYR A 32 6.72 -5.53 -3.27
C TYR A 32 5.87 -6.78 -3.55
N LEU A 33 4.87 -6.65 -4.42
CA LEU A 33 4.03 -7.76 -4.87
C LEU A 33 4.81 -8.79 -5.69
N LEU A 34 5.76 -8.34 -6.52
CA LEU A 34 6.65 -9.23 -7.29
C LEU A 34 7.55 -10.05 -6.37
N ILE A 35 8.19 -9.41 -5.37
CA ILE A 35 9.06 -10.08 -4.40
C ILE A 35 8.29 -11.15 -3.62
N LYS A 36 7.02 -10.88 -3.29
CA LYS A 36 6.12 -11.86 -2.64
C LYS A 36 5.55 -12.92 -3.58
N GLY A 37 5.96 -12.92 -4.85
CA GLY A 37 5.62 -13.95 -5.83
C GLY A 37 4.23 -13.80 -6.45
N PHE A 38 3.66 -12.59 -6.49
CA PHE A 38 2.36 -12.31 -7.11
C PHE A 38 2.47 -11.42 -8.36
N PRO A 39 3.02 -11.93 -9.48
CA PRO A 39 3.26 -11.12 -10.68
C PRO A 39 2.00 -10.55 -11.31
N GLY A 40 0.90 -11.32 -11.32
CA GLY A 40 -0.39 -10.83 -11.82
C GLY A 40 -0.95 -9.67 -11.00
N LEU A 41 -0.79 -9.72 -9.66
CA LEU A 41 -1.22 -8.62 -8.79
C LEU A 41 -0.30 -7.41 -8.92
N ALA A 42 1.00 -7.63 -9.12
CA ALA A 42 1.94 -6.55 -9.38
C ALA A 42 1.56 -5.76 -10.64
N LEU A 43 1.15 -6.45 -11.71
CA LEU A 43 0.70 -5.81 -12.94
C LEU A 43 -0.56 -4.96 -12.73
N VAL A 44 -1.50 -5.44 -11.91
CA VAL A 44 -2.71 -4.68 -11.51
C VAL A 44 -2.35 -3.50 -10.62
N MET A 45 -1.30 -3.60 -9.80
CA MET A 45 -0.88 -2.53 -8.90
C MET A 45 -0.28 -1.34 -9.65
N ILE A 46 0.34 -1.54 -10.81
CA ILE A 46 0.93 -0.45 -11.62
C ILE A 46 -0.09 0.68 -11.89
N PRO A 47 -1.27 0.43 -12.51
CA PRO A 47 -2.25 1.49 -12.74
C PRO A 47 -2.82 2.06 -11.43
N ILE A 48 -2.91 1.27 -10.35
CA ILE A 48 -3.32 1.76 -9.03
C ILE A 48 -2.30 2.75 -8.48
N SER A 49 -1.00 2.43 -8.54
CA SER A 49 0.08 3.33 -8.13
C SER A 49 0.01 4.63 -8.92
N VAL A 50 -0.10 4.54 -10.25
CA VAL A 50 -0.23 5.72 -11.12
C VAL A 50 -1.41 6.57 -10.69
N LEU A 51 -2.58 5.97 -10.44
CA LEU A 51 -3.77 6.69 -10.01
C LEU A 51 -3.57 7.41 -8.66
N VAL A 52 -3.04 6.70 -7.66
CA VAL A 52 -2.80 7.26 -6.32
C VAL A 52 -1.85 8.47 -6.39
N PHE A 53 -0.73 8.32 -7.11
CA PHE A 53 0.25 9.40 -7.23
C PHE A 53 -0.24 10.55 -8.13
N THR A 54 -1.01 10.26 -9.17
CA THR A 54 -1.60 11.30 -10.03
C THR A 54 -2.62 12.13 -9.28
N ILE A 55 -3.53 11.49 -8.53
CA ILE A 55 -4.53 12.20 -7.73
C ILE A 55 -3.85 13.04 -6.66
N GLY A 56 -2.96 12.43 -5.86
CA GLY A 56 -2.31 13.15 -4.77
C GLY A 56 -1.38 14.27 -5.27
N GLY A 57 -0.65 14.04 -6.37
CA GLY A 57 0.14 15.07 -7.04
C GLY A 57 -0.70 16.22 -7.58
N THR A 58 -1.86 15.92 -8.18
CA THR A 58 -2.80 16.96 -8.66
C THR A 58 -3.31 17.81 -7.49
N VAL A 59 -3.71 17.19 -6.38
CA VAL A 59 -4.14 17.90 -5.17
C VAL A 59 -3.01 18.79 -4.64
N MET A 60 -1.76 18.28 -4.60
CA MET A 60 -0.60 19.05 -4.16
C MET A 60 -0.36 20.28 -5.04
N VAL A 61 -0.49 20.15 -6.37
CA VAL A 61 -0.40 21.29 -7.30
C VAL A 61 -1.50 22.31 -7.05
N LEU A 62 -2.75 21.86 -6.84
CA LEU A 62 -3.87 22.76 -6.55
C LEU A 62 -3.66 23.53 -5.24
N VAL A 63 -3.16 22.87 -4.19
CA VAL A 63 -2.81 23.52 -2.92
C VAL A 63 -1.73 24.57 -3.12
N ALA A 64 -0.69 24.25 -3.91
CA ALA A 64 0.37 25.21 -4.21
C ALA A 64 -0.13 26.43 -4.99
N LEU A 65 -1.09 26.24 -5.90
CA LEU A 65 -1.70 27.33 -6.69
C LEU A 65 -2.72 28.17 -5.90
N ALA A 66 -3.21 27.68 -4.76
CA ALA A 66 -4.20 28.38 -3.94
C ALA A 66 -3.66 29.65 -3.25
N SER A 67 -2.38 30.01 -3.48
CA SER A 67 -1.73 31.22 -2.94
C SER A 67 -1.76 31.31 -1.41
N TRP A 68 -1.71 30.16 -0.75
CA TRP A 68 -1.64 30.06 0.71
C TRP A 68 -0.25 30.46 1.23
N PRO A 69 -0.14 30.89 2.50
CA PRO A 69 1.15 31.05 3.16
C PRO A 69 2.01 29.79 3.02
N THR A 70 3.31 29.98 2.82
CA THR A 70 4.24 28.88 2.55
C THR A 70 4.26 27.85 3.66
N GLU A 71 4.11 28.27 4.93
CA GLU A 71 4.07 27.35 6.07
C GLU A 71 2.89 26.38 5.97
N ILE A 72 1.71 26.88 5.58
CA ILE A 72 0.50 26.06 5.43
C ILE A 72 0.67 25.11 4.25
N THR A 73 1.14 25.60 3.10
CA THR A 73 1.40 24.76 1.92
C THR A 73 2.40 23.64 2.24
N THR A 74 3.46 23.93 3.00
CA THR A 74 4.45 22.93 3.42
C THR A 74 3.83 21.87 4.33
N VAL A 75 3.10 22.28 5.38
CA VAL A 75 2.47 21.34 6.33
C VAL A 75 1.45 20.45 5.61
N VAL A 76 0.60 21.03 4.77
CA VAL A 76 -0.39 20.28 3.99
C VAL A 76 0.29 19.36 2.99
N GLY A 77 1.37 19.80 2.33
CA GLY A 77 2.14 18.99 1.42
C GLY A 77 2.76 17.75 2.08
N ILE A 78 3.39 17.92 3.25
CA ILE A 78 3.94 16.80 4.02
C ILE A 78 2.83 15.82 4.41
N PHE A 79 1.70 16.34 4.91
CA PHE A 79 0.56 15.52 5.29
C PHE A 79 0.02 14.72 4.09
N LEU A 80 -0.16 15.36 2.93
CA LEU A 80 -0.61 14.71 1.70
C LEU A 80 0.33 13.58 1.28
N VAL A 81 1.64 13.82 1.30
CA VAL A 81 2.64 12.79 0.96
C VAL A 81 2.53 11.58 1.89
N VAL A 82 2.41 11.80 3.21
CA VAL A 82 2.22 10.73 4.19
C VAL A 82 0.94 9.94 3.90
N VAL A 83 -0.16 10.62 3.63
CA VAL A 83 -1.44 9.99 3.29
C VAL A 83 -1.34 9.17 2.00
N MET A 84 -0.68 9.70 0.97
CA MET A 84 -0.48 8.99 -0.31
C MET A 84 0.27 7.68 -0.10
N PHE A 85 1.40 7.71 0.61
CA PHE A 85 2.17 6.50 0.92
C PHE A 85 1.41 5.52 1.81
N ALA A 86 0.62 6.02 2.78
CA ALA A 86 -0.21 5.19 3.63
C ALA A 86 -1.31 4.47 2.83
N VAL A 87 -2.02 5.19 1.95
CA VAL A 87 -3.04 4.61 1.06
C VAL A 87 -2.42 3.60 0.11
N HIS A 88 -1.28 3.95 -0.50
CA HIS A 88 -0.56 3.06 -1.42
C HIS A 88 -0.11 1.77 -0.73
N GLY A 89 0.46 1.87 0.48
CA GLY A 89 0.89 0.71 1.26
C GLY A 89 -0.26 -0.14 1.76
N TYR A 90 -1.36 0.49 2.16
CA TYR A 90 -2.58 -0.22 2.52
C TYR A 90 -3.11 -1.07 1.34
N LEU A 91 -3.21 -0.48 0.15
CA LEU A 91 -3.67 -1.19 -1.05
C LEU A 91 -2.74 -2.36 -1.41
N ALA A 92 -1.42 -2.17 -1.33
CA ALA A 92 -0.45 -3.23 -1.57
C ALA A 92 -0.66 -4.43 -0.62
N VAL A 93 -0.82 -4.16 0.68
CA VAL A 93 -1.04 -5.21 1.69
C VAL A 93 -2.39 -5.92 1.48
N GLN A 94 -3.44 -5.18 1.13
CA GLN A 94 -4.75 -5.77 0.85
C GLN A 94 -4.73 -6.66 -0.40
N MET A 95 -3.99 -6.27 -1.44
CA MET A 95 -3.79 -7.13 -2.61
C MET A 95 -3.02 -8.40 -2.25
N LEU A 96 -1.96 -8.31 -1.43
CA LEU A 96 -1.27 -9.50 -0.92
C LEU A 96 -2.21 -10.41 -0.14
N ARG A 97 -2.96 -9.85 0.80
CA ARG A 97 -3.94 -10.59 1.60
C ARG A 97 -4.90 -11.36 0.69
N ALA A 98 -5.48 -10.68 -0.31
CA ALA A 98 -6.36 -11.32 -1.29
C ALA A 98 -5.63 -12.40 -2.11
N GLY A 99 -4.37 -12.17 -2.50
CA GLY A 99 -3.54 -13.12 -3.22
C GLY A 99 -3.25 -14.39 -2.42
N TYR A 100 -2.88 -14.25 -1.15
CA TYR A 100 -2.64 -15.38 -0.25
C TYR A 100 -3.93 -16.15 0.06
N ILE A 101 -5.04 -15.47 0.31
CA ILE A 101 -6.35 -16.13 0.51
C ILE A 101 -6.72 -16.98 -0.72
N ARG A 102 -6.51 -16.45 -1.94
CA ARG A 102 -6.73 -17.21 -3.19
C ARG A 102 -5.80 -18.43 -3.33
N ARG A 103 -4.62 -18.39 -2.73
CA ARG A 103 -3.69 -19.53 -2.63
C ARG A 103 -4.03 -20.51 -1.50
N GLY A 104 -5.16 -20.35 -0.83
CA GLY A 104 -5.62 -21.27 0.22
C GLY A 104 -5.11 -20.95 1.62
N TYR A 105 -4.49 -19.79 1.83
CA TYR A 105 -4.17 -19.30 3.17
C TYR A 105 -5.46 -18.85 3.88
N ARG A 106 -5.49 -19.00 5.20
CA ARG A 106 -6.59 -18.51 6.05
C ARG A 106 -6.05 -17.55 7.08
N GLU A 107 -6.87 -16.57 7.45
CA GLU A 107 -6.55 -15.68 8.55
C GLU A 107 -6.60 -16.44 9.86
N GLY A 108 -5.47 -16.49 10.55
CA GLY A 108 -5.39 -16.93 11.93
C GLY A 108 -5.95 -15.82 12.82
N TYR A 109 -7.00 -16.14 13.58
CA TYR A 109 -7.45 -15.30 14.67
C TYR A 109 -6.63 -15.68 15.90
N TYR A 110 -5.68 -14.83 16.28
CA TYR A 110 -5.03 -14.85 17.59
C TYR A 110 -5.53 -13.67 18.40
#